data_AF-A0A7S0QEX9-F1
#
_entry.id   AF-A0A7S0QEX9-F1
#
_cell.length_a   1.000
_cell.length_b   1.000
_cell.length_c   1.000
_cell.angle_alpha   90.00
_cell.angle_beta   90.00
_cell.angle_gamma   90.00
#
_symmetry.space_group_name_H-M   'P 1'
#
loop_
_entity.id
_entity.type
_entity.pdbx_description
1 polymer ?
#
loop_
_entity_poly.entity_id
_entity_poly.type
_entity_poly.pdbx_seq_one_letter_code
_entity_poly.pdbx_strand_id
1 'polypeptide(L)'
;DAASPRYIFTRLSGCARNIFPEPDDELLPGQEDDGIRVEPLHYLPVIPFILVNGAHGIGTGWSTTVPAHHPLAVIDAVEAVLDDQPIPELKPWYAGFQGQLEDKR
;
A
#
# COMPACT_ATOMS: atom_id res chain seq x y z
N ASP A 1 14.37 -16.76 8.98
CA ASP A 1 13.31 -17.63 8.44
C ASP A 1 12.03 -17.34 9.20
N ALA A 2 10.90 -17.92 8.77
CA ALA A 2 9.64 -17.84 9.51
C ALA A 2 9.28 -19.22 10.10
N ALA A 3 8.74 -19.24 11.32
CA ALA A 3 8.24 -20.45 11.96
C ALA A 3 6.99 -21.00 11.24
N SER A 4 6.62 -22.25 11.54
CA SER A 4 5.42 -22.87 10.97
C SER A 4 4.16 -22.02 11.26
N PRO A 5 3.25 -21.83 10.28
CA PRO A 5 2.05 -21.00 10.43
C PRO A 5 1.20 -21.34 11.67
N ARG A 6 1.18 -22.62 12.09
CA ARG A 6 0.44 -23.08 13.27
C ARG A 6 1.00 -22.58 14.62
N TYR A 7 2.18 -21.97 14.63
CA TYR A 7 2.87 -21.49 15.83
C TYR A 7 3.07 -19.97 15.86
N ILE A 8 2.56 -19.26 14.86
CA ILE A 8 2.63 -17.81 14.79
C ILE A 8 1.22 -17.22 14.82
N PHE A 9 1.12 -16.01 15.36
CA PHE A 9 -0.13 -15.28 15.49
C PHE A 9 0.00 -13.95 14.77
N THR A 10 -1.11 -13.46 14.23
CA THR A 10 -1.18 -12.12 13.63
C THR A 10 -2.48 -11.45 14.05
N ARG A 11 -2.49 -10.13 13.96
CA ARG A 11 -3.67 -9.28 14.13
C ARG A 11 -3.50 -8.06 13.25
N LEU A 12 -4.60 -7.36 12.99
CA LEU A 12 -4.53 -6.05 12.35
C LEU A 12 -3.64 -5.12 13.17
N SER A 13 -2.75 -4.40 12.48
CA SER A 13 -2.01 -3.30 13.08
C SER A 13 -2.97 -2.25 13.60
N GLY A 14 -2.60 -1.53 14.66
CA GLY A 14 -3.42 -0.44 15.20
C GLY A 14 -3.70 0.68 14.18
N CYS A 15 -2.88 0.80 13.13
CA CYS A 15 -3.08 1.76 12.06
C CYS A 15 -3.95 1.24 10.89
N ALA A 16 -4.29 -0.05 10.84
CA ALA A 16 -4.93 -0.63 9.66
C ALA A 16 -6.26 0.05 9.32
N ARG A 17 -7.13 0.27 10.32
CA ARG A 17 -8.42 0.97 10.13
C ARG A 17 -8.32 2.49 10.02
N ASN A 18 -7.15 3.06 10.29
CA ASN A 18 -6.88 4.46 9.96
C ASN A 18 -6.47 4.62 8.49
N ILE A 19 -5.81 3.60 7.93
CA ILE A 19 -5.41 3.58 6.52
C ILE A 19 -6.60 3.19 5.63
N PHE A 20 -7.42 2.24 6.10
CA PHE A 20 -8.63 1.74 5.44
C PHE A 20 -9.85 1.98 6.33
N PRO A 21 -10.46 3.18 6.26
CA PRO A 21 -11.56 3.56 7.14
C PRO A 21 -12.74 2.60 7.02
N GLU A 22 -13.24 2.12 8.16
CA GLU A 22 -14.39 1.22 8.21
C GLU A 22 -15.67 1.81 7.56
N PRO A 23 -15.97 3.11 7.65
CA PRO A 23 -17.12 3.69 6.95
C PRO A 23 -17.07 3.56 5.42
N ASP A 24 -15.88 3.42 4.83
CA ASP A 24 -15.74 3.28 3.38
C ASP A 24 -16.10 1.86 2.91
N ASP A 25 -16.09 0.85 3.80
CA ASP A 25 -16.36 -0.56 3.47
C ASP A 25 -17.75 -0.74 2.80
N GLU A 26 -18.74 0.07 3.17
CA GLU A 26 -20.11 0.03 2.60
C GLU A 26 -20.21 0.67 1.21
N LEU A 27 -19.25 1.53 0.84
CA LEU A 27 -19.20 2.23 -0.45
C LEU A 27 -18.52 1.38 -1.54
N LEU A 28 -17.77 0.35 -1.15
CA LEU A 28 -17.00 -0.47 -2.07
C LEU A 28 -17.92 -1.41 -2.87
N PRO A 29 -17.70 -1.56 -4.18
CA PRO A 29 -18.43 -2.54 -4.97
C PRO A 29 -18.10 -3.95 -4.49
N GLY A 30 -19.09 -4.62 -3.90
CA GLY A 30 -18.97 -6.01 -3.47
C GLY A 30 -18.82 -6.95 -4.66
N GLN A 31 -18.19 -8.10 -4.41
CA GLN A 31 -18.12 -9.19 -5.37
C GLN A 31 -18.84 -10.41 -4.81
N GLU A 32 -19.27 -11.30 -5.71
CA GLU A 32 -19.86 -12.59 -5.35
C GLU A 32 -19.08 -13.71 -6.06
N ASP A 33 -18.79 -14.77 -5.31
CA ASP A 33 -18.19 -16.01 -5.80
C ASP A 33 -19.04 -17.19 -5.30
N ASP A 34 -19.53 -18.04 -6.20
CA ASP A 34 -20.49 -19.11 -5.91
C ASP A 34 -21.73 -18.68 -5.08
N GLY A 35 -22.20 -17.43 -5.29
CA GLY A 35 -23.34 -16.85 -4.56
C GLY A 35 -23.01 -16.39 -3.13
N ILE A 36 -21.73 -16.38 -2.75
CA ILE A 36 -21.23 -15.88 -1.48
C ILE A 36 -20.59 -14.51 -1.72
N ARG A 37 -20.93 -13.51 -0.92
CA ARG A 37 -20.25 -12.21 -0.94
C ARG A 37 -18.80 -12.36 -0.49
N VAL A 38 -17.86 -11.95 -1.33
CA VAL A 38 -16.41 -11.98 -1.06
C VAL A 38 -15.85 -10.55 -0.93
N GLU A 39 -14.53 -10.39 -0.96
CA GLU A 39 -13.87 -9.09 -0.91
C GLU A 39 -14.34 -8.14 -2.03
N PRO A 40 -14.25 -6.82 -1.81
CA PRO A 40 -14.47 -5.87 -2.89
C PRO A 40 -13.36 -5.98 -3.95
N LEU A 41 -13.62 -5.43 -5.14
CA LEU A 41 -12.62 -5.40 -6.23
C LEU A 41 -11.30 -4.74 -5.81
N HIS A 42 -11.38 -3.70 -4.99
CA HIS A 42 -10.24 -3.07 -4.32
C HIS A 42 -10.76 -2.28 -3.12
N TYR A 43 -9.89 -2.08 -2.14
CA TYR A 43 -10.12 -1.12 -1.06
C TYR A 43 -9.65 0.27 -1.46
N LEU A 44 -10.16 1.28 -0.77
CA LEU A 44 -9.79 2.68 -0.95
C LEU A 44 -9.03 3.17 0.29
N PRO A 45 -7.70 2.98 0.34
CA PRO A 45 -6.91 3.56 1.41
C PRO A 45 -6.89 5.09 1.32
N VAL A 46 -6.73 5.77 2.46
CA VAL A 46 -6.65 7.24 2.55
C VAL A 46 -5.44 7.85 1.82
N ILE A 47 -4.43 7.02 1.53
CA ILE A 47 -3.24 7.37 0.73
C ILE A 47 -2.95 6.25 -0.27
N PRO A 48 -2.24 6.50 -1.39
CA PRO A 48 -1.90 5.47 -2.37
C PRO A 48 -0.96 4.41 -1.79
N PHE A 49 -1.53 3.41 -1.14
CA PHE A 49 -0.82 2.45 -0.30
C PHE A 49 0.16 1.55 -1.06
N ILE A 50 -0.05 1.38 -2.37
CA ILE A 50 0.91 0.70 -3.26
C ILE A 50 2.30 1.36 -3.26
N LEU A 51 2.37 2.69 -3.04
CA LEU A 51 3.64 3.40 -2.95
C LEU A 51 4.34 3.20 -1.60
N VAL A 52 3.59 2.84 -0.55
CA VAL A 52 4.14 2.64 0.79
C VAL A 52 4.91 1.32 0.88
N ASN A 53 4.29 0.22 0.46
CA ASN A 53 4.92 -1.10 0.53
C ASN A 53 5.66 -1.49 -0.76
N GLY A 54 5.45 -0.72 -1.84
CA GLY A 54 5.85 -1.14 -3.17
C GLY A 54 4.99 -2.29 -3.69
N ALA A 55 5.37 -2.80 -4.85
CA ALA A 55 4.74 -3.97 -5.47
C ALA A 55 5.77 -4.73 -6.30
N HIS A 56 5.69 -6.05 -6.29
CA HIS A 56 6.46 -6.91 -7.17
C HIS A 56 5.57 -8.03 -7.68
N GLY A 57 5.48 -8.17 -9.01
CA GLY A 57 4.64 -9.17 -9.64
C GLY A 57 5.13 -9.54 -11.04
N ILE A 58 4.97 -10.81 -11.39
CA ILE A 58 5.29 -11.35 -12.72
C ILE A 58 4.06 -12.10 -13.21
N GLY A 59 3.53 -11.68 -14.35
CA GLY A 59 2.47 -12.37 -15.07
C GLY A 59 2.97 -12.92 -16.40
N THR A 60 2.07 -13.52 -17.19
CA THR A 60 2.40 -13.99 -18.53
C THR A 60 2.52 -12.80 -19.48
N GLY A 61 3.75 -12.41 -19.83
CA GLY A 61 4.02 -11.31 -20.78
C GLY A 61 4.17 -9.93 -20.15
N TRP A 62 3.95 -9.79 -18.84
CA TRP A 62 4.10 -8.53 -18.11
C TRP A 62 4.79 -8.74 -16.76
N SER A 63 5.47 -7.70 -16.27
CA SER A 63 5.98 -7.62 -14.91
C SER A 63 5.72 -6.25 -14.32
N THR A 64 5.70 -6.17 -12.99
CA THR A 64 5.49 -4.94 -12.23
C THR A 64 6.52 -4.89 -11.11
N THR A 65 7.22 -3.77 -11.03
CA THR A 65 8.12 -3.45 -9.91
C THR A 65 7.89 -2.00 -9.53
N VAL A 66 7.42 -1.78 -8.31
CA VAL A 66 7.19 -0.46 -7.72
C VAL A 66 8.02 -0.40 -6.44
N PRO A 67 8.93 0.58 -6.28
CA PRO A 67 9.69 0.75 -5.05
C PRO A 67 8.79 1.23 -3.90
N ALA A 68 9.15 0.88 -2.69
CA ALA A 68 8.54 1.42 -1.48
C ALA A 68 9.00 2.88 -1.24
N HIS A 69 8.16 3.67 -0.59
CA HIS A 69 8.40 5.07 -0.22
C HIS A 69 8.01 5.30 1.23
N HIS A 70 8.57 6.34 1.83
CA HIS A 70 8.24 6.70 3.21
C HIS A 70 6.76 7.14 3.30
N PRO A 71 5.94 6.60 4.23
CA PRO A 71 4.52 6.94 4.34
C PRO A 71 4.26 8.44 4.45
N LEU A 72 5.07 9.16 5.25
CA LEU A 72 4.95 10.62 5.38
C LEU A 72 5.21 11.37 4.07
N ALA A 73 6.18 10.93 3.25
CA ALA A 73 6.42 11.56 1.96
C ALA A 73 5.25 11.35 0.99
N VAL A 74 4.59 10.19 1.08
CA VAL A 74 3.36 9.91 0.32
C VAL A 74 2.21 10.79 0.79
N ILE A 75 2.08 11.02 2.10
CA ILE A 75 1.08 11.95 2.67
C ILE A 75 1.35 13.38 2.17
N ASP A 76 2.59 13.87 2.28
CA ASP A 76 2.98 15.21 1.82
C ASP A 76 2.65 15.40 0.32
N ALA A 77 2.84 14.35 -0.50
CA ALA A 77 2.49 14.36 -1.91
C ALA A 77 0.97 14.42 -2.16
N VAL A 78 0.17 13.71 -1.35
CA VAL A 78 -1.30 13.78 -1.42
C VAL A 78 -1.79 15.16 -0.99
N GLU A 79 -1.26 15.72 0.10
CA GLU A 79 -1.61 17.08 0.55
C GLU A 79 -1.26 18.12 -0.52
N ALA A 80 -0.08 18.03 -1.15
CA ALA A 80 0.29 18.91 -2.26
C ALA A 80 -0.69 18.83 -3.44
N VAL A 81 -1.20 17.63 -3.78
CA VAL A 81 -2.24 17.48 -4.82
C VAL A 81 -3.54 18.16 -4.39
N LEU A 82 -3.95 18.01 -3.13
CA LEU A 82 -5.19 18.59 -2.61
C LEU A 82 -5.14 20.13 -2.55
N ASP A 83 -3.95 20.69 -2.33
CA ASP A 83 -3.70 22.14 -2.24
C ASP A 83 -3.27 22.79 -3.57
N ASP A 84 -3.39 22.07 -4.70
CA ASP A 84 -2.93 22.49 -6.03
C ASP A 84 -1.46 22.98 -6.06
N GLN A 85 -0.61 22.36 -5.23
CA GLN A 85 0.82 22.65 -5.13
C GLN A 85 1.67 21.68 -5.96
N PRO A 86 2.92 22.04 -6.28
CA PRO A 86 3.86 21.13 -6.91
C PRO A 86 4.08 19.87 -6.06
N ILE A 87 3.84 18.70 -6.67
CA ILE A 87 4.02 17.40 -6.00
C ILE A 87 5.51 17.18 -5.71
N PRO A 88 5.91 16.92 -4.45
CA PRO A 88 7.30 16.63 -4.10
C PRO A 88 7.78 15.33 -4.78
N GLU A 89 9.07 15.29 -5.12
CA GLU A 89 9.70 14.08 -5.67
C GLU A 89 9.73 12.98 -4.61
N LEU A 90 9.09 11.84 -4.91
CA LEU A 90 9.11 10.67 -4.06
C LEU A 90 10.38 9.85 -4.31
N LYS A 91 11.20 9.70 -3.27
CA LYS A 91 12.42 8.87 -3.32
C LYS A 91 12.16 7.49 -2.73
N PRO A 92 12.68 6.41 -3.36
CA PRO A 92 12.63 5.08 -2.77
C PRO A 92 13.14 5.08 -1.34
N TRP A 93 12.46 4.35 -0.47
CA TRP A 93 12.78 4.26 0.94
C TRP A 93 12.36 2.90 1.51
N TYR A 94 13.19 2.32 2.37
CA TYR A 94 12.94 1.04 3.00
C TYR A 94 13.15 1.16 4.51
N ALA A 95 12.14 0.74 5.29
CA ALA A 95 12.18 0.83 6.75
C ALA A 95 13.38 0.08 7.33
N GLY A 96 14.15 0.75 8.18
CA GLY A 96 15.34 0.18 8.84
C GLY A 96 16.60 0.09 7.96
N PHE A 97 16.53 0.48 6.68
CA PHE A 97 17.71 0.59 5.84
C PHE A 97 18.58 1.79 6.25
N GLN A 98 19.87 1.57 6.51
CA GLN A 98 20.82 2.59 6.94
C GLN A 98 21.81 3.02 5.86
N GLY A 99 21.77 2.38 4.68
CA GLY A 99 22.62 2.77 3.56
C GLY A 99 22.08 4.02 2.84
N GLN A 100 22.84 4.48 1.85
CA GLN A 100 22.39 5.53 0.94
C GLN A 100 21.75 4.88 -0.30
N LEU A 101 20.55 5.34 -0.65
CA LEU A 101 19.93 5.04 -1.93
C LEU A 101 20.36 6.12 -2.91
N GLU A 102 21.15 5.72 -3.90
CA GLU A 102 21.59 6.60 -4.98
C GLU A 102 20.80 6.28 -6.24
N ASP A 103 20.27 7.33 -6.87
CA ASP A 103 19.74 7.25 -8.22
C ASP A 103 20.91 6.97 -9.17
N LYS A 104 21.01 5.75 -9.68
CA LYS A 104 21.87 5.43 -10.82
C LYS A 104 21.21 5.96 -12.09
N ARG A 105 21.27 7.28 -12.30
CA ARG A 105 21.01 7.90 -13.61
C ARG A 105 22.27 7.83 -14.47
#